data_AF-A0A966Z263-F1
#
_entry.id   AF-A0A966Z263-F1
#
_cell.length_a   1.000
_cell.length_b   1.000
_cell.length_c   1.000
_cell.angle_alpha   90.00
_cell.angle_beta   90.00
_cell.angle_gamma   90.00
#
_symmetry.space_group_name_H-M   'P 1'
#
loop_
_entity.id
_entity.type
_entity.pdbx_description
1 polymer ?
#
loop_
_entity_poly.entity_id
_entity_poly.type
_entity_poly.pdbx_seq_one_letter_code
_entity_poly.pdbx_strand_id
1 'polypeptide(L)'
;MSQDDLKKRVAQAAKEYVIQKMPKGQYLGIGTGSTANWFIDLLAPHRDHFAGVISSSLASTERLIKLGFHVVDANQLPDAIAKQSHPMPIYVDGADEINPHGHMIKGGGGALTREKIIASMAQEFVCICDETKLVQQLGRFPLPVEIIPLAQTAVTKALALLGGQAQLRLIKSGK
;
A
#
# COMPACT_ATOMS: atom_id res chain seq x y z
N MET A 1 1.53 -24.67 -4.98
CA MET A 1 1.99 -23.36 -5.50
C MET A 1 2.76 -22.66 -4.41
N SER A 2 3.85 -21.97 -4.72
CA SER A 2 4.58 -21.19 -3.72
C SER A 2 3.82 -19.91 -3.38
N GLN A 3 4.13 -19.28 -2.23
CA GLN A 3 3.54 -17.99 -1.88
C GLN A 3 3.87 -16.90 -2.90
N ASP A 4 5.05 -16.95 -3.51
CA ASP A 4 5.45 -15.99 -4.54
C ASP A 4 4.67 -16.19 -5.85
N ASP A 5 4.30 -17.43 -6.20
CA ASP A 5 3.40 -17.69 -7.33
C ASP A 5 2.02 -17.08 -7.10
N LEU A 6 1.50 -17.18 -5.86
CA LEU A 6 0.20 -16.58 -5.50
C LEU A 6 0.27 -15.05 -5.56
N LYS A 7 1.32 -14.44 -5.01
CA LYS A 7 1.55 -12.99 -5.09
C LYS A 7 1.63 -12.50 -6.53
N LYS A 8 2.35 -13.22 -7.39
CA LYS A 8 2.47 -12.89 -8.81
C LYS A 8 1.14 -12.99 -9.54
N ARG A 9 0.29 -13.98 -9.21
CA ARG A 9 -1.05 -14.13 -9.81
C ARG A 9 -1.98 -12.97 -9.46
N VAL A 10 -2.05 -12.58 -8.18
CA VAL A 10 -2.91 -11.45 -7.78
C VAL A 10 -2.39 -10.12 -8.32
N ALA A 11 -1.07 -9.96 -8.43
CA ALA A 11 -0.45 -8.82 -9.09
C ALA A 11 -0.79 -8.77 -10.59
N GLN A 12 -0.74 -9.91 -11.29
CA GLN A 12 -1.15 -10.01 -12.69
C GLN A 12 -2.62 -9.60 -12.88
N ALA A 13 -3.51 -10.14 -12.04
CA ALA A 13 -4.94 -9.82 -12.09
C ALA A 13 -5.20 -8.32 -11.83
N ALA A 14 -4.51 -7.72 -10.86
CA ALA A 14 -4.62 -6.29 -10.61
C ALA A 14 -4.09 -5.44 -11.77
N LYS A 15 -2.99 -5.86 -12.42
CA LYS A 15 -2.49 -5.17 -13.63
C LYS A 15 -3.52 -5.22 -14.75
N GLU A 16 -4.20 -6.36 -14.96
CA GLU A 16 -5.26 -6.48 -15.98
C GLU A 16 -6.43 -5.55 -15.68
N TYR A 17 -6.88 -5.57 -14.42
CA TYR A 17 -7.95 -4.71 -13.93
C TYR A 17 -7.64 -3.22 -14.11
N VAL A 18 -6.44 -2.77 -13.70
CA VAL A 18 -6.00 -1.38 -13.80
C VAL A 18 -5.96 -0.92 -15.26
N ILE A 19 -5.33 -1.69 -16.14
CA ILE A 19 -5.20 -1.33 -17.57
C ILE A 19 -6.57 -1.29 -18.26
N GLN A 20 -7.49 -2.17 -17.88
CA GLN A 20 -8.85 -2.18 -18.44
C GLN A 20 -9.71 -1.03 -17.90
N LYS A 21 -9.62 -0.73 -16.61
CA LYS A 21 -10.53 0.20 -15.94
C LYS A 21 -10.10 1.67 -16.02
N MET A 22 -8.80 1.95 -16.06
CA MET A 22 -8.28 3.32 -16.08
C MET A 22 -8.06 3.82 -17.51
N PRO A 23 -8.71 4.91 -17.92
CA PRO A 23 -8.31 5.66 -19.10
C PRO A 23 -6.83 6.07 -19.10
N LYS A 24 -6.24 6.13 -20.30
CA LYS A 24 -4.86 6.60 -20.49
C LYS A 24 -4.70 8.03 -19.96
N GLY A 25 -3.57 8.32 -19.33
CA GLY A 25 -3.21 9.66 -18.85
C GLY A 25 -3.75 10.00 -17.45
N GLN A 26 -4.25 9.01 -16.71
CA GLN A 26 -4.60 9.20 -15.29
C GLN A 26 -3.42 8.87 -14.36
N TYR A 27 -3.50 9.33 -13.11
CA TYR A 27 -2.54 9.02 -12.07
C TYR A 27 -2.92 7.72 -11.34
N LEU A 28 -1.94 6.83 -11.13
CA LEU A 28 -2.13 5.58 -10.41
C LEU A 28 -1.40 5.63 -9.07
N GLY A 29 -2.10 5.29 -7.99
CA GLY A 29 -1.49 5.08 -6.69
C GLY A 29 -0.92 3.65 -6.58
N ILE A 30 0.30 3.52 -6.06
CA ILE A 30 0.99 2.24 -5.93
C ILE A 30 1.50 2.04 -4.49
N GLY A 31 1.16 0.87 -3.96
CA GLY A 31 1.46 0.41 -2.62
C GLY A 31 2.89 -0.01 -2.35
N THR A 32 3.09 -0.73 -1.25
CA THR A 32 4.41 -1.12 -0.75
C THR A 32 4.45 -2.61 -0.38
N GLY A 33 5.63 -3.22 -0.55
CA GLY A 33 5.91 -4.58 -0.07
C GLY A 33 5.98 -5.63 -1.19
N SER A 34 6.16 -6.89 -0.78
CA SER A 34 6.52 -7.98 -1.71
C SER A 34 5.48 -8.22 -2.82
N THR A 35 4.18 -8.14 -2.52
CA THR A 35 3.12 -8.29 -3.53
C THR A 35 3.04 -7.08 -4.46
N ALA A 36 3.19 -5.86 -3.92
CA ALA A 36 3.23 -4.63 -4.71
C ALA A 36 4.44 -4.60 -5.67
N ASN A 37 5.59 -5.15 -5.26
CA ASN A 37 6.76 -5.26 -6.14
C ASN A 37 6.48 -6.10 -7.39
N TRP A 38 5.77 -7.23 -7.25
CA TRP A 38 5.33 -8.03 -8.40
C TRP A 38 4.40 -7.24 -9.32
N PHE A 39 3.48 -6.46 -8.74
CA PHE A 39 2.58 -5.60 -9.51
C PHE A 39 3.35 -4.54 -10.29
N ILE A 40 4.31 -3.86 -9.66
CA ILE A 40 5.19 -2.87 -10.30
C ILE A 40 5.93 -3.48 -11.50
N ASP A 41 6.52 -4.67 -11.33
CA ASP A 41 7.29 -5.34 -12.38
C ASP A 41 6.43 -5.70 -13.59
N LEU A 42 5.24 -6.25 -13.33
CA LEU A 42 4.29 -6.65 -14.37
C LEU A 42 3.67 -5.45 -15.08
N LEU A 43 3.59 -4.29 -14.40
CA LEU A 43 3.04 -3.06 -14.95
C LEU A 43 4.06 -2.28 -15.78
N ALA A 44 5.37 -2.51 -15.60
CA ALA A 44 6.44 -1.76 -16.28
C ALA A 44 6.32 -1.67 -17.82
N PRO A 45 5.86 -2.69 -18.55
CA PRO A 45 5.60 -2.58 -19.99
C PRO A 45 4.50 -1.57 -20.36
N HIS A 46 3.63 -1.21 -19.42
CA HIS A 46 2.51 -0.30 -19.60
C HIS A 46 2.71 1.06 -18.91
N ARG A 47 3.93 1.40 -18.48
CA ARG A 47 4.23 2.65 -17.76
C ARG A 47 3.72 3.91 -18.45
N ASP A 48 3.75 3.95 -19.80
CA ASP A 48 3.30 5.10 -20.61
C ASP A 48 1.77 5.22 -20.74
N HIS A 49 1.02 4.29 -20.10
CA HIS A 49 -0.43 4.39 -19.97
C HIS A 49 -0.85 5.46 -18.95
N PHE A 50 0.03 5.79 -18.00
CA PHE A 50 -0.27 6.70 -16.90
C PHE A 50 0.37 8.07 -17.12
N ALA A 51 -0.28 9.14 -16.65
CA ALA A 51 0.36 10.47 -16.61
C ALA A 51 1.49 10.51 -15.56
N GLY A 52 1.35 9.71 -14.52
CA GLY A 52 2.35 9.49 -13.49
C GLY A 52 1.86 8.46 -12.47
N VAL A 53 2.77 8.01 -11.62
CA VAL A 53 2.46 7.11 -10.50
C VAL A 53 2.83 7.76 -9.18
N ILE A 54 2.02 7.54 -8.15
CA ILE A 54 2.25 8.05 -6.79
C ILE A 54 2.52 6.87 -5.88
N SER A 55 3.65 6.89 -5.18
CA SER A 55 4.15 5.75 -4.40
C SER A 55 3.95 5.96 -2.89
N SER A 56 3.57 4.90 -2.17
CA SER A 56 3.40 4.94 -0.72
C SER A 56 4.70 4.71 0.09
N SER A 57 5.84 4.45 -0.55
CA SER A 57 7.13 4.32 0.17
C SER A 57 8.34 4.69 -0.69
N LEU A 58 9.48 4.94 -0.03
CA LEU A 58 10.75 5.15 -0.71
C LEU A 58 11.19 3.90 -1.50
N ALA A 59 10.98 2.71 -0.94
CA ALA A 59 11.32 1.45 -1.60
C ALA A 59 10.53 1.25 -2.91
N SER A 60 9.22 1.51 -2.90
CA SER A 60 8.40 1.47 -4.12
C SER A 60 8.80 2.57 -5.11
N THR A 61 9.10 3.78 -4.63
CA THR A 61 9.58 4.90 -5.47
C THR A 61 10.86 4.53 -6.20
N GLU A 62 11.87 4.01 -5.51
CA GLU A 62 13.12 3.57 -6.12
C GLU A 62 12.92 2.50 -7.18
N ARG A 63 12.04 1.52 -6.92
CA ARG A 63 11.72 0.46 -7.89
C ARG A 63 11.06 1.03 -9.14
N LEU A 64 10.08 1.91 -8.97
CA LEU A 64 9.36 2.56 -10.07
C LEU A 64 10.30 3.39 -10.96
N ILE A 65 11.18 4.19 -10.34
CA ILE A 65 12.18 4.98 -11.08
C ILE A 65 13.11 4.08 -11.88
N LYS A 66 13.62 2.99 -11.27
CA LYS A 66 14.49 2.02 -11.97
C LYS A 66 13.83 1.36 -13.18
N LEU A 67 12.51 1.22 -13.17
CA LEU A 67 11.73 0.66 -14.27
C LEU A 67 11.20 1.72 -15.26
N GLY A 68 11.60 2.98 -15.09
CA GLY A 68 11.31 4.08 -16.01
C GLY A 68 9.93 4.71 -15.85
N PHE A 69 9.24 4.51 -14.72
CA PHE A 69 7.98 5.21 -14.46
C PHE A 69 8.22 6.69 -14.14
N HIS A 70 7.30 7.55 -14.59
CA HIS A 70 7.20 8.91 -14.10
C HIS A 70 6.58 8.90 -12.69
N VAL A 71 7.43 8.94 -11.66
CA VAL A 71 6.97 9.05 -10.26
C VAL A 71 6.69 10.51 -9.91
N VAL A 72 5.52 10.78 -9.34
CA VAL A 72 5.04 12.12 -9.02
C VAL A 72 4.84 12.25 -7.51
N ASP A 73 5.29 13.37 -6.94
CA ASP A 73 4.95 13.74 -5.56
C ASP A 73 3.46 14.13 -5.51
N ALA A 74 2.72 13.57 -4.55
CA ALA A 74 1.31 13.87 -4.35
C ALA A 74 1.02 15.37 -4.19
N ASN A 75 1.97 16.14 -3.63
CA ASN A 75 1.87 17.59 -3.46
C ASN A 75 2.14 18.39 -4.74
N GLN A 76 2.61 17.73 -5.80
CA GLN A 76 2.95 18.34 -7.08
C GLN A 76 1.94 17.97 -8.18
N LEU A 77 0.80 17.41 -7.80
CA LEU A 77 -0.30 17.19 -8.74
C LEU A 77 -0.79 18.53 -9.31
N PRO A 78 -1.15 18.59 -10.61
CA PRO A 78 -1.72 19.81 -11.18
C PRO A 78 -2.94 20.29 -10.38
N ASP A 79 -3.10 21.59 -10.20
CA ASP A 79 -4.19 22.18 -9.40
C ASP A 79 -5.59 21.65 -9.75
N ALA A 80 -5.85 21.44 -11.04
CA ALA A 80 -7.13 20.91 -11.54
C ALA A 80 -7.41 19.46 -11.06
N ILE A 81 -6.37 18.71 -10.74
CA ILE A 81 -6.42 17.35 -10.19
C ILE A 81 -6.37 17.41 -8.67
N ALA A 82 -5.46 18.18 -8.07
CA ALA A 82 -5.25 18.27 -6.62
C ALA A 82 -6.49 18.76 -5.84
N LYS A 83 -7.37 19.56 -6.48
CA LYS A 83 -8.63 20.04 -5.88
C LYS A 83 -9.75 19.00 -5.88
N GLN A 84 -9.59 17.88 -6.56
CA GLN A 84 -10.57 16.81 -6.58
C GLN A 84 -10.52 16.03 -5.25
N SER A 85 -11.66 15.54 -4.78
CA SER A 85 -11.71 14.72 -3.55
C SER A 85 -10.92 13.41 -3.71
N HIS A 86 -10.86 12.88 -4.93
CA HIS A 86 -10.13 11.65 -5.26
C HIS A 86 -9.33 11.86 -6.55
N PRO A 87 -8.13 12.46 -6.47
CA PRO A 87 -7.29 12.74 -7.64
C PRO A 87 -6.78 11.48 -8.36
N MET A 88 -6.88 10.32 -7.72
CA MET A 88 -6.50 9.02 -8.30
C MET A 88 -7.73 8.13 -8.42
N PRO A 89 -8.00 7.56 -9.61
CA PRO A 89 -9.06 6.56 -9.77
C PRO A 89 -8.80 5.29 -8.94
N ILE A 90 -7.56 4.79 -8.95
CA ILE A 90 -7.20 3.53 -8.31
C ILE A 90 -5.93 3.68 -7.48
N TYR A 91 -5.92 3.06 -6.31
CA TYR A 91 -4.74 2.71 -5.52
C TYR A 91 -4.63 1.19 -5.39
N VAL A 92 -3.48 0.62 -5.73
CA VAL A 92 -3.23 -0.84 -5.61
C VAL A 92 -2.22 -1.09 -4.49
N ASP A 93 -2.57 -1.90 -3.50
CA ASP A 93 -1.68 -2.21 -2.39
C ASP A 93 -2.00 -3.56 -1.74
N GLY A 94 -1.07 -4.08 -0.93
CA GLY A 94 -1.26 -5.30 -0.16
C GLY A 94 -1.83 -5.07 1.25
N ALA A 95 -2.10 -6.17 1.95
CA ALA A 95 -2.50 -6.18 3.34
C ALA A 95 -1.74 -7.25 4.15
N ASP A 96 -1.61 -7.03 5.45
CA ASP A 96 -1.10 -8.03 6.39
C ASP A 96 -2.22 -8.99 6.80
N GLU A 97 -3.45 -8.49 6.94
CA GLU A 97 -4.70 -9.25 7.07
C GLU A 97 -5.85 -8.54 6.37
N ILE A 98 -6.83 -9.30 5.91
CA ILE A 98 -8.11 -8.81 5.40
C ILE A 98 -9.23 -9.73 5.88
N ASN A 99 -10.40 -9.18 6.19
CA ASN A 99 -11.58 -9.96 6.55
C ASN A 99 -12.66 -9.96 5.45
N PRO A 100 -13.73 -10.75 5.56
CA PRO A 100 -14.81 -10.80 4.55
C PRO A 100 -15.54 -9.47 4.32
N HIS A 101 -15.42 -8.51 5.24
CA HIS A 101 -15.98 -7.16 5.10
C HIS A 101 -15.02 -6.17 4.43
N GLY A 102 -13.81 -6.61 4.05
CA GLY A 102 -12.77 -5.76 3.47
C GLY A 102 -12.03 -4.89 4.48
N HIS A 103 -12.24 -5.07 5.78
CA HIS A 103 -11.41 -4.42 6.80
C HIS A 103 -10.03 -5.06 6.82
N MET A 104 -8.99 -4.24 6.96
CA MET A 104 -7.60 -4.67 6.80
C MET A 104 -6.72 -4.27 7.97
N ILE A 105 -5.75 -5.12 8.30
CA ILE A 105 -4.53 -4.72 9.00
C ILE A 105 -3.43 -4.50 7.97
N LYS A 106 -2.75 -3.36 8.07
CA LYS A 106 -1.61 -2.92 7.24
C LYS A 106 -0.52 -2.32 8.12
N GLY A 107 0.67 -2.13 7.57
CA GLY A 107 1.79 -1.47 8.24
C GLY A 107 2.90 -2.41 8.71
N GLY A 108 2.83 -3.70 8.41
CA GLY A 108 3.91 -4.67 8.63
C GLY A 108 5.24 -4.19 8.04
N GLY A 109 5.19 -3.52 6.88
CA GLY A 109 6.36 -2.95 6.19
C GLY A 109 6.84 -1.57 6.70
N GLY A 110 6.12 -0.91 7.61
CA GLY A 110 6.52 0.38 8.18
C GLY A 110 6.20 1.62 7.31
N ALA A 111 5.27 1.49 6.35
CA ALA A 111 4.83 2.59 5.48
C ALA A 111 3.37 3.03 5.72
N LEU A 112 2.73 2.59 6.82
CA LEU A 112 1.28 2.70 7.01
C LEU A 112 0.71 4.11 6.85
N THR A 113 1.40 5.15 7.33
CA THR A 113 0.89 6.53 7.25
C THR A 113 0.82 6.99 5.80
N ARG A 114 1.89 6.76 5.03
CA ARG A 114 1.90 7.09 3.59
C ARG A 114 0.90 6.24 2.81
N GLU A 115 0.83 4.94 3.09
CA GLU A 115 -0.16 4.04 2.49
C GLU A 115 -1.59 4.55 2.73
N LYS A 116 -1.91 4.98 3.95
CA LYS A 116 -3.24 5.47 4.32
C LYS A 116 -3.57 6.82 3.71
N ILE A 117 -2.59 7.72 3.58
CA ILE A 117 -2.75 9.00 2.87
C ILE A 117 -3.07 8.74 1.39
N ILE A 118 -2.25 7.96 0.69
CA ILE A 118 -2.48 7.67 -0.74
C ILE A 118 -3.80 6.92 -0.95
N ALA A 119 -4.14 5.97 -0.08
CA ALA A 119 -5.43 5.29 -0.10
C ALA A 119 -6.61 6.28 0.05
N SER A 120 -6.50 7.29 0.90
CA SER A 120 -7.56 8.29 1.10
C SER A 120 -7.77 9.22 -0.10
N MET A 121 -6.77 9.33 -0.98
CA MET A 121 -6.83 10.10 -2.22
C MET A 121 -7.35 9.29 -3.41
N ALA A 122 -7.63 7.99 -3.23
CA ALA A 122 -8.07 7.11 -4.30
C ALA A 122 -9.59 6.91 -4.28
N GLN A 123 -10.21 6.88 -5.46
CA GLN A 123 -11.63 6.58 -5.59
C GLN A 123 -11.92 5.09 -5.31
N GLU A 124 -10.96 4.23 -5.66
CA GLU A 124 -11.02 2.80 -5.40
C GLU A 124 -9.69 2.28 -4.83
N PHE A 125 -9.78 1.51 -3.76
CA PHE A 125 -8.67 0.73 -3.22
C PHE A 125 -8.77 -0.71 -3.74
N VAL A 126 -7.78 -1.16 -4.51
CA VAL A 126 -7.65 -2.55 -4.95
C VAL A 126 -6.62 -3.26 -4.06
N CYS A 127 -7.11 -4.11 -3.16
CA CYS A 127 -6.25 -4.92 -2.30
C CYS A 127 -5.76 -6.17 -3.03
N ILE A 128 -4.45 -6.38 -3.09
CA ILE A 128 -3.82 -7.60 -3.62
C ILE A 128 -3.14 -8.41 -2.51
N CYS A 129 -3.64 -9.60 -2.26
CA CYS A 129 -3.10 -10.48 -1.23
C CYS A 129 -3.31 -11.95 -1.57
N ASP A 130 -2.43 -12.82 -1.06
CA ASP A 130 -2.62 -14.26 -1.13
C ASP A 130 -3.62 -14.73 -0.06
N GLU A 131 -4.16 -15.94 -0.24
CA GLU A 131 -5.21 -16.51 0.62
C GLU A 131 -4.86 -16.57 2.10
N THR A 132 -3.56 -16.60 2.46
CA THR A 132 -3.12 -16.62 3.86
C THR A 132 -3.43 -15.33 4.61
N LYS A 133 -3.76 -14.25 3.90
CA LYS A 133 -4.12 -12.96 4.48
C LYS A 133 -5.60 -12.87 4.87
N LEU A 134 -6.45 -13.77 4.34
CA LEU A 134 -7.87 -13.79 4.66
C LEU A 134 -8.10 -14.40 6.05
N VAL A 135 -8.67 -13.62 6.96
CA VAL A 135 -9.00 -14.03 8.32
C VAL A 135 -10.46 -13.71 8.65
N GLN A 136 -11.09 -14.50 9.50
CA GLN A 136 -12.47 -14.22 9.93
C GLN A 136 -12.54 -12.99 10.83
N GLN A 137 -11.58 -12.86 11.75
CA GLN A 137 -11.44 -11.75 12.67
C GLN A 137 -10.01 -11.22 12.60
N LEU A 138 -9.87 -9.90 12.53
CA LEU A 138 -8.58 -9.22 12.51
C LEU A 138 -7.88 -9.35 13.87
N GLY A 139 -6.55 -9.40 13.86
CA GLY A 139 -5.71 -9.35 15.05
C GLY A 139 -4.81 -10.57 15.26
N ARG A 140 -4.78 -11.53 14.33
CA ARG A 140 -3.76 -12.59 14.38
C ARG A 140 -2.38 -12.02 13.98
N PHE A 141 -2.35 -11.07 13.04
CA PHE A 141 -1.22 -10.19 12.81
C PHE A 141 -1.27 -9.01 13.79
N PRO A 142 -0.15 -8.66 14.46
CA PRO A 142 -0.13 -7.52 15.39
C PRO A 142 -0.45 -6.20 14.69
N LEU A 143 -1.47 -5.47 15.17
CA LEU A 143 -1.87 -4.17 14.63
C LEU A 143 -0.74 -3.12 14.75
N PRO A 144 -0.16 -2.64 13.65
CA PRO A 144 0.86 -1.60 13.70
C PRO A 144 0.24 -0.25 14.09
N VAL A 145 0.90 0.45 15.02
CA VAL A 145 0.55 1.81 15.46
C VAL A 145 1.78 2.69 15.32
N GLU A 146 1.71 3.69 14.45
CA GLU A 146 2.77 4.70 14.32
C GLU A 146 2.61 5.75 15.41
N ILE A 147 3.70 6.08 16.10
CA ILE A 147 3.70 6.99 17.24
C ILE A 147 4.79 8.04 17.09
N ILE A 148 4.54 9.22 17.66
CA ILE A 148 5.63 10.16 17.96
C ILE A 148 6.47 9.55 19.10
N PRO A 149 7.82 9.54 19.02
CA PRO A 149 8.66 8.88 20.02
C PRO A 149 8.38 9.28 21.47
N LEU A 150 8.10 10.57 21.71
CA LEU A 150 7.71 11.11 23.01
C LEU A 150 6.50 10.39 23.63
N ALA A 151 5.58 9.88 22.80
CA ALA A 151 4.32 9.29 23.23
C ALA A 151 4.41 7.78 23.55
N GLN A 152 5.58 7.15 23.39
CA GLN A 152 5.74 5.69 23.50
C GLN A 152 5.08 5.10 24.75
N THR A 153 5.45 5.58 25.93
CA THR A 153 4.93 5.05 27.21
C THR A 153 3.44 5.33 27.37
N ALA A 154 2.99 6.53 26.98
CA ALA A 154 1.58 6.93 27.10
C ALA A 154 0.68 6.06 26.23
N VAL A 155 1.04 5.87 24.95
CA VAL A 155 0.30 5.04 24.00
C VAL A 155 0.34 3.57 24.40
N THR A 156 1.51 3.05 24.84
CA THR A 156 1.63 1.65 25.30
C THR A 156 0.68 1.35 26.46
N LYS A 157 0.59 2.26 27.44
CA LYS A 157 -0.35 2.13 28.57
C LYS A 157 -1.81 2.19 28.10
N ALA A 158 -2.14 3.11 27.20
CA ALA A 158 -3.48 3.22 26.66
C ALA A 158 -3.91 1.95 25.91
N LEU A 159 -3.02 1.36 25.11
CA LEU A 159 -3.27 0.09 24.43
C LEU A 159 -3.45 -1.07 25.40
N ALA A 160 -2.69 -1.11 26.50
CA ALA A 160 -2.85 -2.13 27.55
C ALA A 160 -4.23 -2.07 28.22
N LEU A 161 -4.79 -0.87 28.43
CA LEU A 161 -6.15 -0.70 28.96
C LEU A 161 -7.24 -1.22 28.02
N LEU A 162 -6.96 -1.28 26.71
CA LEU A 162 -7.82 -1.89 25.69
C LEU A 162 -7.61 -3.40 25.56
N GLY A 163 -6.77 -4.01 26.41
CA GLY A 163 -6.40 -5.43 26.35
C GLY A 163 -5.28 -5.77 25.36
N GLY A 164 -4.64 -4.76 24.76
CA GLY A 164 -3.55 -4.94 23.82
C GLY A 164 -2.20 -5.21 24.49
N GLN A 165 -1.37 -6.04 23.85
CA GLN A 165 0.03 -6.25 24.25
C GLN A 165 0.93 -5.58 23.20
N ALA A 166 1.38 -4.36 23.50
CA ALA A 166 2.19 -3.57 22.57
C ALA A 166 3.69 -3.83 22.75
N GLN A 167 4.39 -4.03 21.63
CA GLN A 167 5.85 -4.15 21.58
C GLN A 167 6.41 -3.13 20.60
N LEU A 168 7.44 -2.39 21.02
CA LEU A 168 8.15 -1.47 20.12
C LEU A 168 8.84 -2.28 19.01
N ARG A 169 8.57 -1.94 17.74
CA ARG A 169 9.28 -2.53 16.61
C ARG A 169 10.71 -1.97 16.58
N LEU A 170 11.68 -2.84 16.85
CA LEU A 170 13.10 -2.50 16.72
C LEU A 170 13.57 -2.75 15.28
N ILE A 171 14.42 -1.87 14.77
CA ILE A 171 15.15 -2.13 13.53
C ILE A 171 16.06 -3.33 13.80
N LYS A 172 16.02 -4.36 12.95
CA LYS A 172 16.99 -5.45 13.03
C LYS A 172 18.39 -4.83 12.88
N SER A 173 19.22 -4.92 13.91
CA SER A 173 20.63 -4.54 13.84
C SER A 173 21.29 -5.27 12.66
N GLY A 174 21.66 -4.54 11.59
CA GLY A 174 22.38 -5.12 10.45
C GLY A 174 21.91 -4.75 9.04
N LYS A 175 21.50 -3.51 8.78
CA LYS A 175 21.59 -2.89 7.45
C LYS A 175 22.00 -1.44 7.59
#